data_AF-A0A4Y1QS84-F1
#
_entry.id   AF-A0A4Y1QS84-F1
#
_cell.length_a   1.000
_cell.length_b   1.000
_cell.length_c   1.000
_cell.angle_alpha   90.00
_cell.angle_beta   90.00
_cell.angle_gamma   90.00
#
_symmetry.space_group_name_H-M   'P 1'
#
loop_
_entity.id
_entity.type
_entity.pdbx_description
1 polymer ?
#
loop_
_entity_poly.entity_id
_entity_poly.type
_entity_poly.pdbx_seq_one_letter_code
_entity_poly.pdbx_strand_id
1 'polypeptide(L)'
;MASVVAFTDDAVLPVSLVFDALKELGNGAAEKCEPQIMTEVSSLSQLPLGSSSVDVVFTLCKSIEFPSEQLLGEISRVLKPGGSVLIYKTSDSSTGESDKTTSVIERKLLLSGFLEAQALQGKSNLPSELSFGVKAKKPSWKIGSSFALKKTTKSLPKSSDQ
;
A
#
# COMPACT_ATOMS: atom_id res chain seq x y z
N MET A 1 -2.16 11.13 -15.91
CA MET A 1 -3.28 10.54 -15.14
C MET A 1 -2.70 9.36 -14.38
N ALA A 2 -2.89 9.26 -13.07
CA ALA A 2 -2.40 8.09 -12.33
C ALA A 2 -3.37 6.93 -12.56
N SER A 3 -2.84 5.75 -12.89
CA SER A 3 -3.64 4.53 -13.01
C SER A 3 -3.89 3.98 -11.61
N VAL A 4 -5.16 3.89 -11.23
CA VAL A 4 -5.59 3.35 -9.95
C VAL A 4 -6.45 2.13 -10.18
N VAL A 5 -6.17 1.07 -9.41
CA VAL A 5 -7.04 -0.11 -9.36
C VAL A 5 -7.42 -0.36 -7.92
N ALA A 6 -8.70 -0.67 -7.69
CA ALA A 6 -9.27 -0.90 -6.39
C ALA A 6 -9.88 -2.30 -6.32
N PHE A 7 -9.48 -3.07 -5.31
CA PHE A 7 -9.90 -4.45 -5.10
C PHE A 7 -10.67 -4.63 -3.79
N THR A 8 -11.57 -5.60 -3.74
CA THR A 8 -12.19 -6.04 -2.50
C THR A 8 -12.46 -7.55 -2.51
N ASP A 9 -12.48 -8.17 -1.34
CA ASP A 9 -12.99 -9.53 -1.12
C ASP A 9 -14.51 -9.57 -0.91
N ASP A 10 -15.17 -8.41 -0.83
CA ASP A 10 -16.63 -8.27 -0.72
C ASP A 10 -17.31 -8.09 -2.10
N ALA A 11 -18.63 -8.19 -2.13
CA ALA A 11 -19.46 -7.96 -3.31
C ALA A 11 -19.54 -6.47 -3.68
N VAL A 12 -19.26 -5.57 -2.74
CA VAL A 12 -19.42 -4.12 -2.92
C VAL A 12 -18.15 -3.38 -2.49
N LEU A 13 -17.69 -2.46 -3.35
CA LEU A 13 -16.67 -1.47 -3.00
C LEU A 13 -17.18 -0.07 -3.34
N PRO A 14 -17.54 0.74 -2.33
CA PRO A 14 -17.96 2.12 -2.58
C PRO A 14 -16.81 2.95 -3.14
N VAL A 15 -17.05 3.59 -4.28
CA VAL A 15 -16.03 4.39 -4.98
C VAL A 15 -15.60 5.61 -4.15
N SER A 16 -16.48 6.14 -3.29
CA SER A 16 -16.15 7.22 -2.34
C SER A 16 -14.98 6.83 -1.43
N LEU A 17 -14.96 5.61 -0.90
CA LEU A 17 -13.89 5.11 -0.03
C LEU A 17 -12.54 5.09 -0.75
N VAL A 18 -12.54 4.72 -2.03
CA VAL A 18 -11.33 4.73 -2.86
C VAL A 18 -10.80 6.16 -2.97
N PHE A 19 -11.66 7.13 -3.30
CA PHE A 19 -11.24 8.53 -3.41
C PHE A 19 -10.77 9.12 -2.08
N ASP A 20 -11.43 8.79 -0.97
CA ASP A 20 -11.03 9.27 0.35
C ASP A 20 -9.67 8.69 0.77
N ALA A 21 -9.42 7.41 0.51
CA ALA A 21 -8.11 6.81 0.71
C ALA A 21 -7.03 7.39 -0.21
N LEU A 22 -7.35 7.72 -1.46
CA LEU A 22 -6.40 8.36 -2.37
C LEU A 22 -5.99 9.77 -1.91
N LYS A 23 -6.85 10.50 -1.18
CA LYS A 23 -6.48 11.80 -0.59
C LYS A 23 -5.35 11.66 0.42
N GLU A 24 -5.26 10.55 1.16
CA GLU A 24 -4.17 10.31 2.11
C GLU A 24 -2.80 10.14 1.44
N LEU A 25 -2.76 9.88 0.13
CA LEU A 25 -1.50 9.80 -0.62
C LEU A 25 -0.89 11.19 -0.89
N GLY A 26 -1.65 12.28 -0.70
CA GLY A 26 -1.17 13.67 -0.72
C GLY A 26 -0.60 14.16 -2.05
N ASN A 27 -0.73 13.38 -3.13
CA ASN A 27 -0.06 13.61 -4.41
C ASN A 27 -1.00 14.15 -5.51
N GLY A 28 -2.21 14.60 -5.16
CA GLY A 28 -3.21 15.06 -6.14
C GLY A 28 -3.79 13.95 -7.02
N ALA A 29 -3.50 12.67 -6.74
CA ALA A 29 -4.08 11.54 -7.47
C ALA A 29 -5.62 11.51 -7.39
N ALA A 30 -6.21 12.07 -6.32
CA ALA A 30 -7.66 12.09 -6.16
C ALA A 30 -8.41 12.95 -7.20
N GLU A 31 -7.78 13.96 -7.82
CA GLU A 31 -8.50 14.97 -8.61
C GLU A 31 -8.74 14.59 -10.08
N LYS A 32 -8.03 13.59 -10.62
CA LYS A 32 -8.11 13.20 -12.04
C LYS A 32 -7.85 11.71 -12.27
N CYS A 33 -8.43 10.81 -11.48
CA CYS A 33 -8.28 9.37 -11.72
C CYS A 33 -9.64 8.69 -11.90
N GLU A 34 -9.71 7.76 -12.85
CA GLU A 34 -10.83 6.84 -13.02
C GLU A 34 -10.38 5.47 -12.48
N PRO A 35 -10.71 5.15 -11.22
CA PRO A 35 -10.28 3.89 -10.62
C PRO A 35 -11.01 2.72 -11.28
N GLN A 36 -10.26 1.68 -11.66
CA GLN A 36 -10.85 0.41 -12.05
C GLN A 36 -11.22 -0.37 -10.80
N ILE A 37 -12.51 -0.71 -10.65
CA ILE A 37 -13.03 -1.44 -9.50
C ILE A 37 -13.15 -2.92 -9.85
N MET A 38 -12.64 -3.78 -8.97
CA MET A 38 -12.75 -5.23 -9.08
C MET A 38 -13.21 -5.80 -7.73
N THR A 39 -14.29 -6.58 -7.75
CA THR A 39 -14.90 -7.22 -6.58
C THR A 39 -14.63 -8.72 -6.60
N GLU A 40 -14.84 -9.39 -5.46
CA GLU A 40 -14.70 -10.86 -5.31
C GLU A 40 -13.32 -11.41 -5.76
N VAL A 41 -12.27 -10.61 -5.56
CA VAL A 41 -10.92 -10.85 -6.11
C VAL A 41 -10.22 -12.04 -5.45
N SER A 42 -10.72 -12.52 -4.31
CA SER A 42 -10.24 -13.71 -3.60
C SER A 42 -10.22 -14.98 -4.46
N SER A 43 -11.04 -15.03 -5.51
CA SER A 43 -11.14 -16.17 -6.43
C SER A 43 -10.17 -16.11 -7.63
N LEU A 44 -9.50 -14.96 -7.84
CA LEU A 44 -8.66 -14.74 -9.01
C LEU A 44 -7.21 -15.21 -8.75
N SER A 45 -6.71 -16.05 -9.65
CA SER A 45 -5.32 -16.49 -9.63
C SER A 45 -4.35 -15.45 -10.21
N GLN A 46 -4.86 -14.54 -11.05
CA GLN A 46 -4.10 -13.52 -11.75
C GLN A 46 -4.95 -12.27 -11.98
N LEU A 47 -4.36 -11.08 -11.83
CA LEU A 47 -5.03 -9.83 -12.18
C LEU A 47 -5.02 -9.63 -13.72
N PRO A 48 -6.14 -9.23 -14.35
CA PRO A 48 -6.26 -9.01 -15.79
C PRO A 48 -5.62 -7.68 -16.23
N LEU A 49 -4.41 -7.41 -15.71
CA LEU A 49 -3.67 -6.18 -15.88
C LEU A 49 -2.25 -6.50 -16.35
N GLY A 50 -1.66 -5.56 -17.10
CA GLY A 50 -0.27 -5.62 -17.51
C GLY A 50 0.69 -5.55 -16.33
N SER A 51 1.91 -6.06 -16.50
CA SER A 51 2.97 -5.85 -15.51
C SER A 51 3.40 -4.37 -15.51
N SER A 52 3.61 -3.78 -14.33
CA SER A 52 4.05 -2.39 -14.18
C SER A 52 3.19 -1.38 -14.96
N SER A 53 1.87 -1.54 -14.92
CA SER A 53 0.91 -0.64 -15.55
C SER A 53 0.20 0.29 -14.56
N VAL A 54 0.16 -0.07 -13.27
CA VAL A 54 -0.63 0.61 -12.24
C VAL A 54 0.25 1.49 -11.35
N ASP A 55 -0.20 2.69 -11.02
CA ASP A 55 0.51 3.61 -10.12
C ASP A 55 0.13 3.36 -8.65
N VAL A 56 -1.16 3.12 -8.41
CA VAL A 56 -1.71 2.91 -7.06
C VAL A 56 -2.68 1.73 -7.05
N VAL A 57 -2.49 0.83 -6.10
CA VAL A 57 -3.46 -0.22 -5.78
C VAL A 57 -4.12 0.12 -4.45
N PHE A 58 -5.45 0.13 -4.44
CA PHE A 58 -6.26 0.20 -3.24
C PHE A 58 -6.90 -1.17 -2.99
N THR A 59 -6.93 -1.62 -1.74
CA THR A 59 -7.59 -2.86 -1.35
C THR A 59 -8.44 -2.60 -0.12
N LEU A 60 -9.72 -2.94 -0.19
CA LEU A 60 -10.60 -3.02 0.98
C LEU A 60 -10.76 -4.49 1.35
N CYS A 61 -10.38 -4.84 2.56
CA CYS A 61 -10.43 -6.20 3.06
C CYS A 61 -11.50 -6.32 4.14
N LYS A 62 -12.33 -7.35 4.06
CA LYS A 62 -13.13 -7.81 5.19
C LYS A 62 -12.35 -8.79 6.04
N SER A 63 -11.70 -9.77 5.41
CA SER A 63 -10.86 -10.76 6.08
C SER A 63 -9.41 -10.27 6.26
N ILE A 64 -8.79 -10.61 7.38
CA ILE A 64 -7.35 -10.38 7.62
C ILE A 64 -6.45 -11.30 6.76
N GLU A 65 -6.99 -12.42 6.29
CA GLU A 65 -6.29 -13.33 5.39
C GLU A 65 -6.17 -12.74 3.98
N PHE A 66 -7.04 -11.80 3.63
CA PHE A 66 -7.00 -11.05 2.38
C PHE A 66 -6.20 -9.73 2.52
N PRO A 67 -5.38 -9.36 1.53
CA PRO A 67 -5.01 -10.11 0.32
C PRO A 67 -4.13 -11.33 0.66
N SER A 68 -4.26 -12.40 -0.12
CA SER A 68 -3.40 -13.59 -0.02
C SER A 68 -1.97 -13.29 -0.52
N GLU A 69 -1.00 -14.13 -0.18
CA GLU A 69 0.38 -13.97 -0.69
C GLU A 69 0.44 -14.03 -2.22
N GLN A 70 -0.40 -14.86 -2.85
CA GLN A 70 -0.52 -14.90 -4.30
C GLN A 70 -1.01 -13.57 -4.87
N LEU A 71 -2.04 -12.98 -4.26
CA LEU A 71 -2.54 -11.67 -4.68
C LEU A 71 -1.53 -10.56 -4.41
N LEU A 72 -0.77 -10.61 -3.32
CA LEU A 72 0.32 -9.66 -3.06
C LEU A 72 1.43 -9.74 -4.12
N GLY A 73 1.76 -10.95 -4.59
CA GLY A 73 2.64 -11.16 -5.73
C GLY A 73 2.10 -10.52 -7.02
N GLU A 74 0.80 -10.68 -7.28
CA GLU A 74 0.13 -10.06 -8.43
C GLU A 74 0.04 -8.54 -8.32
N ILE A 75 -0.26 -8.00 -7.14
CA ILE A 75 -0.22 -6.56 -6.86
C ILE A 75 1.19 -6.02 -7.14
N SER A 76 2.23 -6.72 -6.68
CA SER A 76 3.61 -6.37 -6.99
C SER A 76 3.88 -6.43 -8.49
N ARG A 77 3.38 -7.43 -9.23
CA ARG A 77 3.55 -7.53 -10.69
C ARG A 77 2.95 -6.32 -11.41
N VAL A 78 1.72 -5.93 -11.09
CA VAL A 78 0.97 -4.88 -11.81
C VAL A 78 1.42 -3.47 -11.44
N LEU A 79 1.90 -3.25 -10.20
CA LEU A 79 2.41 -1.97 -9.77
C LEU A 79 3.69 -1.57 -10.52
N LYS A 80 3.79 -0.29 -10.88
CA LYS A 80 5.05 0.29 -11.38
C LYS A 80 6.09 0.33 -10.26
N PRO A 81 7.40 0.31 -10.59
CA PRO A 81 8.46 0.57 -9.61
C PRO A 81 8.20 1.91 -8.89
N GLY A 82 8.20 1.93 -7.56
CA GLY A 82 7.83 3.10 -6.75
C GLY A 82 6.33 3.34 -6.58
N GLY A 83 5.46 2.52 -7.20
CA GLY A 83 4.02 2.56 -7.03
C GLY A 83 3.60 2.22 -5.59
N SER A 84 2.39 2.64 -5.21
CA SER A 84 1.89 2.53 -3.84
C SER A 84 0.76 1.51 -3.72
N VAL A 85 0.72 0.80 -2.59
CA VAL A 85 -0.40 -0.06 -2.20
C VAL A 85 -1.01 0.51 -0.92
N LEU A 86 -2.35 0.60 -0.88
CA LEU A 86 -3.13 0.95 0.29
C LEU A 86 -4.04 -0.23 0.62
N ILE A 87 -3.94 -0.76 1.83
CA ILE A 87 -4.80 -1.84 2.31
C ILE A 87 -5.60 -1.31 3.50
N TYR A 88 -6.91 -1.32 3.38
CA TYR A 88 -7.83 -0.96 4.46
C TYR A 88 -8.64 -2.17 4.90
N LYS A 89 -8.99 -2.21 6.17
CA LYS A 89 -9.93 -3.21 6.68
C LYS A 89 -11.27 -2.57 7.04
N THR A 90 -12.36 -3.21 6.66
CA THR A 90 -13.68 -2.88 7.22
C THR A 90 -13.71 -3.24 8.71
N SER A 91 -14.30 -2.39 9.53
CA SER A 91 -14.50 -2.65 10.96
C SER A 91 -15.52 -3.76 11.15
N ASP A 92 -15.10 -4.87 11.76
CA ASP A 92 -16.02 -5.72 12.50
C ASP A 92 -16.26 -5.05 13.85
N SER A 93 -17.49 -5.00 14.35
CA SER A 93 -17.91 -4.23 15.54
C SER A 93 -17.26 -4.66 16.88
N SER A 94 -16.16 -5.41 16.87
CA SER A 94 -15.38 -5.81 18.04
C SER A 94 -14.24 -4.82 18.31
N THR A 95 -14.55 -3.86 19.15
CA THR A 95 -13.67 -2.82 19.71
C THR A 95 -12.36 -3.41 20.28
N GLY A 96 -11.20 -3.06 19.72
CA GLY A 96 -9.89 -3.18 20.40
C GLY A 96 -8.70 -3.78 19.63
N GLU A 97 -8.88 -4.38 18.45
CA GLU A 97 -7.81 -5.11 17.75
C GLU A 97 -7.14 -4.38 16.56
N SER A 98 -7.38 -3.07 16.37
CA SER A 98 -6.85 -2.30 15.22
C SER A 98 -5.32 -2.31 15.13
N ASP A 99 -4.62 -2.21 16.26
CA ASP A 99 -3.16 -2.12 16.27
C ASP A 99 -2.51 -3.48 15.95
N LYS A 100 -3.12 -4.56 16.42
CA LYS A 100 -2.68 -5.93 16.13
C LYS A 100 -2.90 -6.28 14.66
N THR A 101 -4.05 -5.89 14.12
CA THR A 101 -4.41 -6.18 12.72
C THR A 101 -3.59 -5.35 11.73
N THR A 102 -3.34 -4.08 11.99
CA THR A 102 -2.39 -3.27 11.19
C THR A 102 -0.99 -3.86 11.21
N SER A 103 -0.48 -4.27 12.38
CA SER A 103 0.84 -4.93 12.50
C SER A 103 0.95 -6.22 11.68
N VAL A 104 -0.12 -7.01 11.60
CA VAL A 104 -0.18 -8.22 10.76
C VAL A 104 -0.11 -7.86 9.28
N ILE A 105 -0.86 -6.85 8.84
CA ILE A 105 -0.87 -6.39 7.44
C ILE A 105 0.48 -5.78 7.05
N GLU A 106 1.07 -4.94 7.91
CA GLU A 106 2.41 -4.39 7.72
C GLU A 106 3.44 -5.50 7.55
N ARG A 107 3.42 -6.49 8.43
CA ARG A 107 4.32 -7.65 8.35
C ARG A 107 4.13 -8.42 7.05
N LYS A 108 2.89 -8.68 6.61
CA LYS A 108 2.60 -9.35 5.33
C LYS A 108 3.22 -8.57 4.16
N LEU A 109 2.97 -7.26 4.08
CA LEU A 109 3.51 -6.39 3.04
C LEU A 109 5.04 -6.41 2.99
N LEU A 110 5.70 -6.31 4.16
CA LEU A 110 7.17 -6.37 4.24
C LEU A 110 7.72 -7.73 3.77
N LEU A 111 7.08 -8.83 4.16
CA LEU A 111 7.48 -10.18 3.75
C LEU A 111 7.28 -10.43 2.25
N SER A 112 6.26 -9.82 1.64
CA SER A 112 6.05 -9.88 0.18
C SER A 112 6.95 -8.92 -0.62
N GLY A 113 7.87 -8.21 0.04
CA GLY A 113 8.90 -7.38 -0.59
C GLY A 113 8.51 -5.91 -0.81
N PHE A 114 7.43 -5.44 -0.20
CA PHE A 114 7.10 -4.01 -0.18
C PHE A 114 7.97 -3.26 0.84
N LEU A 115 8.15 -1.96 0.61
CA LEU A 115 8.93 -1.06 1.45
C LEU A 115 8.01 -0.05 2.15
N GLU A 116 8.53 0.57 3.21
CA GLU A 116 7.86 1.68 3.91
C GLU A 116 6.43 1.35 4.36
N ALA A 117 6.21 0.10 4.80
CA ALA A 117 4.93 -0.30 5.37
C ALA A 117 4.63 0.55 6.62
N GLN A 118 3.53 1.28 6.59
CA GLN A 118 3.14 2.22 7.63
C GLN A 118 1.62 2.22 7.83
N ALA A 119 1.20 2.01 9.07
CA ALA A 119 -0.18 2.18 9.50
C ALA A 119 -0.66 3.62 9.26
N LEU A 120 -1.81 3.72 8.61
CA LEU A 120 -2.62 4.92 8.49
C LEU A 120 -3.61 4.91 9.64
N GLN A 121 -3.23 5.54 10.76
CA GLN A 121 -4.18 5.75 11.84
C GLN A 121 -5.22 6.77 11.39
N GLY A 122 -6.50 6.47 11.68
CA GLY A 122 -7.66 7.23 11.26
C GLY A 122 -7.53 8.71 11.62
N LYS A 123 -7.05 9.51 10.67
CA LYS A 123 -7.33 10.94 10.69
C LYS A 123 -8.84 11.08 10.53
N SER A 124 -9.43 11.98 11.30
CA SER A 124 -10.87 12.22 11.47
C SER A 124 -11.70 12.46 10.19
N ASN A 125 -11.08 12.41 9.01
CA ASN A 125 -11.70 12.71 7.72
C ASN A 125 -12.04 11.44 6.92
N LEU A 126 -11.70 10.25 7.42
CA LEU A 126 -12.00 9.01 6.73
C LEU A 126 -13.37 8.47 7.14
N PRO A 127 -14.20 7.96 6.21
CA PRO A 127 -15.51 7.39 6.54
C PRO A 127 -15.39 6.30 7.60
N SER A 128 -16.38 6.22 8.50
CA SER A 128 -16.39 5.27 9.63
C SER A 128 -16.26 3.79 9.23
N GLU A 129 -16.46 3.48 7.94
CA GLU A 129 -16.31 2.16 7.32
C GLU A 129 -14.84 1.76 7.11
N LEU A 130 -13.91 2.71 7.04
CA LEU A 130 -12.47 2.47 6.92
C LEU A 130 -11.82 2.61 8.30
N SER A 131 -11.85 1.51 9.04
CA SER A 131 -11.45 1.48 10.45
C SER A 131 -9.95 1.75 10.67
N PHE A 132 -9.10 1.13 9.85
CA PHE A 132 -7.65 1.34 9.83
C PHE A 132 -7.10 0.88 8.49
N GLY A 133 -5.97 1.48 8.09
CA GLY A 133 -5.29 1.10 6.86
C GLY A 133 -3.78 1.00 7.03
N VAL A 134 -3.12 0.41 6.05
CA VAL A 134 -1.67 0.35 5.93
C VAL A 134 -1.31 0.76 4.51
N LYS A 135 -0.33 1.65 4.36
CA LYS A 135 0.29 1.95 3.07
C LYS A 135 1.66 1.30 2.97
N ALA A 136 2.06 0.93 1.76
CA ALA A 136 3.44 0.53 1.45
C ALA A 136 3.78 0.88 -0.01
N LYS A 137 5.05 0.74 -0.39
CA LYS A 137 5.52 1.01 -1.74
C LYS A 137 6.20 -0.19 -2.37
N LYS A 138 6.01 -0.37 -3.67
CA LYS A 138 6.81 -1.31 -4.46
C LYS A 138 8.24 -0.75 -4.59
N PRO A 139 9.28 -1.56 -4.35
CA PRO A 139 10.67 -1.13 -4.57
C PRO A 139 10.90 -0.66 -6.01
N SER A 140 11.70 0.38 -6.18
CA SER A 140 12.08 0.91 -7.49
C SER A 140 13.26 0.19 -8.14
N TRP A 141 14.02 -0.57 -7.33
CA TRP A 141 15.21 -1.29 -7.76
C TRP A 141 14.89 -2.76 -8.09
N LYS A 142 15.60 -3.31 -9.08
CA LYS A 142 15.52 -4.74 -9.40
C LYS A 142 16.46 -5.53 -8.49
N ILE A 143 16.06 -6.74 -8.11
CA ILE A 143 16.93 -7.69 -7.42
C ILE A 143 18.24 -7.84 -8.23
N GLY A 144 19.39 -7.73 -7.57
CA GLY A 144 20.71 -7.72 -8.22
C GLY A 144 21.24 -6.35 -8.65
N SER A 145 20.49 -5.26 -8.41
CA SER A 145 21.03 -3.90 -8.52
C SER A 145 22.02 -3.63 -7.39
N SER A 146 23.28 -3.31 -7.73
CA SER A 146 24.31 -2.96 -6.77
C SER A 146 24.46 -1.44 -6.72
N PHE A 147 24.27 -0.84 -5.54
CA PHE A 147 24.50 0.60 -5.32
C PHE A 147 25.76 0.78 -4.49
N ALA A 148 26.64 1.68 -4.94
CA ALA A 148 27.83 2.03 -4.19
C ALA A 148 27.42 2.78 -2.92
N LEU A 149 27.70 2.20 -1.74
CA LEU A 149 27.58 2.89 -0.47
C LEU A 149 28.63 4.00 -0.43
N LYS A 150 28.21 5.26 -0.63
CA LYS A 150 29.09 6.40 -0.39
C LYS A 150 29.37 6.48 1.11
N LYS A 151 30.58 6.11 1.52
CA LYS A 151 31.06 6.40 2.88
C LYS A 151 31.10 7.92 3.06
N THR A 152 30.27 8.44 3.96
CA THR A 152 30.43 9.80 4.47
C THR A 152 31.68 9.83 5.34
N THR A 153 32.79 10.27 4.76
CA THR A 153 34.00 10.58 5.52
C THR A 153 33.67 11.75 6.42
N LYS A 154 33.37 11.48 7.70
CA LYS A 154 33.36 12.52 8.74
C LYS A 154 34.78 13.10 8.77
N SER A 155 34.93 14.33 8.29
CA SER A 155 36.18 15.08 8.45
C SER A 155 36.46 15.23 9.95
N LEU A 156 37.62 14.74 10.39
CA LEU A 156 38.09 14.86 11.76
C LEU A 156 38.27 16.35 12.11
N PRO A 157 37.84 16.82 13.30
CA PRO A 157 38.10 18.19 13.72
C PRO A 157 39.61 18.41 13.90
N LYS A 158 40.13 19.48 13.30
CA LYS A 158 41.52 19.92 13.52
C LYS A 158 41.62 20.49 14.94
N SER A 159 42.40 19.86 15.80
CA SER A 159 42.90 20.50 17.01
C SER A 159 43.92 21.58 16.60
N SER A 160 43.66 22.84 16.93
CA SER A 160 44.73 23.84 16.98
C SER A 160 45.31 23.81 18.39
N ASP A 161 46.54 23.31 18.52
CA ASP A 161 47.37 23.63 19.67
C ASP A 161 47.92 25.05 19.47
N GLN A 162 47.71 25.90 20.46
CA GLN A 162 48.40 27.18 20.65
C GLN A 162 48.90 27.23 22.09
#